data_AF-A0A8D5U7M0-F1
#
_entry.id   AF-A0A8D5U7M0-F1
#
_cell.length_a   1.000
_cell.length_b   1.000
_cell.length_c   1.000
_cell.angle_alpha   90.00
_cell.angle_beta   90.00
_cell.angle_gamma   90.00
#
_symmetry.space_group_name_H-M   'P 1'
#
loop_
_entity.id
_entity.type
_entity.pdbx_description
1 polymer ?
#
loop_
_entity_poly.entity_id
_entity_poly.type
_entity_poly.pdbx_seq_one_letter_code
_entity_poly.pdbx_strand_id
1 'polypeptide(L)'
;MVNETGQKKTTYYLKLVRKGLISCFRLTPVERFKSVIAEWLTSRLPDLVERDVSLPLDKDYIITVTGGRRSGKTFLLYQAIREIIKRGMASQDEILYVDFEDYRVKGISVDDLDKLLTSFIELTGKQPKYLFFDEIQNVRGYGSWFRKKINAKIYLSGSSSQLTPINIAEELRGRSINYEVYPLSFREFLRFKGIAYSPLIAYTPQRGILLSLLREYLYYGSYPAVVLEREDKVKLLRSYFDSVIVRDLSNVTPNIAESFATYLVANYSSLITINRVYNYLRGLGIKIGKETVLELFSKAKESYFSYFVEEFDKSESKRKVNPKKLYVVDTGYSTALGYEFSISRAMENAVFIELLRRGYKEVYYWKGKREVDFVVSKNFTPITLIQVTYATDKVEERETEGILEAKSRLKVDSSLIITWDYEGEVKGIKALPLWKWLLSQEE
;
A
#
# COMPACT_ATOMS: atom_id res chain seq x y z
N MET A 1 25.98 -36.65 17.77
CA MET A 1 27.12 -36.38 16.87
C MET A 1 26.72 -35.84 15.49
N VAL A 2 25.53 -35.24 15.30
CA VAL A 2 25.06 -34.73 13.99
C VAL A 2 25.06 -33.19 13.89
N ASN A 3 25.33 -32.45 14.98
CA ASN A 3 25.24 -30.98 15.01
C ASN A 3 26.53 -30.22 14.66
N GLU A 4 27.71 -30.85 14.69
CA GLU A 4 28.98 -30.13 14.43
C GLU A 4 29.29 -29.93 12.94
N THR A 5 28.76 -30.79 12.07
CA THR A 5 29.07 -30.78 10.63
C THR A 5 28.34 -29.67 9.88
N GLY A 6 27.12 -29.32 10.31
CA GLY A 6 26.35 -28.19 9.77
C GLY A 6 27.00 -26.83 10.07
N GLN A 7 27.35 -26.57 11.34
CA GLN A 7 28.01 -25.33 11.75
C GLN A 7 29.38 -25.14 11.08
N LYS A 8 30.17 -26.22 10.93
CA LYS A 8 31.48 -26.16 10.26
C LYS A 8 31.34 -25.83 8.75
N LYS A 9 30.32 -26.36 8.06
CA LYS A 9 30.05 -26.06 6.63
C LYS A 9 29.56 -24.61 6.42
N THR A 10 28.66 -24.11 7.26
CA THR A 10 28.17 -22.72 7.20
C THR A 10 29.30 -21.71 7.45
N THR A 11 30.18 -22.00 8.41
CA THR A 11 31.33 -21.13 8.74
C THR A 11 32.38 -21.09 7.61
N TYR A 12 32.56 -22.19 6.87
CA TYR A 12 33.48 -22.26 5.73
C TYR A 12 32.99 -21.40 4.54
N TYR A 13 31.71 -21.49 4.20
CA TYR A 13 31.12 -20.70 3.11
C TYR A 13 31.14 -19.19 3.40
N LEU A 14 30.80 -18.78 4.63
CA LEU A 14 30.87 -17.37 5.06
C LEU A 14 32.30 -16.80 5.00
N LYS A 15 33.31 -17.63 5.30
CA LYS A 15 34.74 -17.25 5.19
C LYS A 15 35.19 -17.02 3.74
N LEU A 16 34.66 -17.77 2.78
CA LEU A 16 35.01 -17.64 1.36
C LEU A 16 34.37 -16.40 0.72
N VAL A 17 33.12 -16.10 1.08
CA VAL A 17 32.40 -14.91 0.59
C VAL A 17 33.01 -13.62 1.17
N ARG A 18 33.33 -13.57 2.47
CA ARG A 18 33.96 -12.38 3.10
C ARG A 18 35.36 -12.06 2.60
N LYS A 19 36.09 -13.03 2.03
CA LYS A 19 37.46 -12.84 1.52
C LYS A 19 37.52 -12.37 0.06
N GLY A 20 36.39 -12.17 -0.62
CA GLY A 20 36.37 -11.70 -2.02
C GLY A 20 36.99 -12.67 -3.04
N LEU A 21 37.27 -13.92 -2.64
CA LEU A 21 37.99 -14.91 -3.45
C LEU A 21 37.09 -15.65 -4.46
N ILE A 22 35.77 -15.46 -4.41
CA ILE A 22 34.81 -16.03 -5.36
C ILE A 22 33.91 -14.91 -5.86
N SER A 23 34.05 -14.57 -7.14
CA SER A 23 33.02 -13.82 -7.86
C SER A 23 31.71 -14.61 -7.79
N CYS A 24 30.65 -14.03 -7.23
CA CYS A 24 29.32 -14.66 -7.13
C CYS A 24 28.80 -15.20 -8.49
N PHE A 25 29.34 -14.75 -9.61
CA PHE A 25 29.01 -15.24 -10.95
C PHE A 25 29.56 -16.62 -11.30
N ARG A 26 30.46 -17.20 -10.47
CA ARG A 26 30.99 -18.57 -10.66
C ARG A 26 30.27 -19.64 -9.84
N LEU A 27 29.28 -19.25 -9.04
CA LEU A 27 28.53 -20.18 -8.18
C LEU A 27 27.40 -20.86 -8.96
N THR A 28 27.24 -22.15 -8.73
CA THR A 28 26.06 -22.89 -9.21
C THR A 28 24.78 -22.28 -8.61
N PRO A 29 23.59 -22.44 -9.23
CA PRO A 29 22.33 -21.95 -8.66
C PRO A 29 22.10 -22.41 -7.22
N VAL A 30 22.44 -23.67 -6.90
CA VAL A 30 22.32 -24.25 -5.54
C VAL A 30 23.22 -23.53 -4.54
N GLU A 31 24.47 -23.21 -4.91
CA GLU A 31 25.37 -22.45 -4.03
C GLU A 31 24.89 -21.02 -3.81
N ARG A 32 24.27 -20.41 -4.83
CA ARG A 32 23.62 -19.09 -4.68
C ARG A 32 22.45 -19.15 -3.70
N PHE A 33 21.61 -20.18 -3.77
CA PHE A 33 20.55 -20.40 -2.79
C PHE A 33 21.07 -20.60 -1.38
N LYS A 34 22.08 -21.46 -1.21
CA LYS A 34 22.72 -21.67 0.10
C LYS A 34 23.30 -20.38 0.67
N SER A 35 23.88 -19.52 -0.17
CA SER A 35 24.41 -18.22 0.24
C SER A 35 23.31 -17.30 0.79
N VAL A 36 22.18 -17.16 0.07
CA VAL A 36 21.03 -16.35 0.53
C VAL A 36 20.45 -16.91 1.82
N ILE A 37 20.27 -18.22 1.90
CA ILE A 37 19.72 -18.88 3.09
C ILE A 37 20.67 -18.71 4.29
N ALA A 38 21.98 -18.89 4.10
CA ALA A 38 22.95 -18.72 5.17
C ALA A 38 22.99 -17.28 5.71
N GLU A 39 22.82 -16.29 4.82
CA GLU A 39 22.69 -14.89 5.23
C GLU A 39 21.41 -14.68 6.06
N TRP A 40 20.27 -15.21 5.61
CA TRP A 40 19.04 -15.19 6.41
C TRP A 40 19.20 -15.84 7.79
N LEU A 41 19.82 -17.02 7.88
CA LEU A 41 19.97 -17.75 9.14
C LEU A 41 20.92 -17.07 10.13
N THR A 42 21.79 -16.18 9.66
CA THR A 42 22.79 -15.50 10.49
C THR A 42 22.48 -14.02 10.71
N SER A 43 21.51 -13.46 9.99
CA SER A 43 21.08 -12.08 10.16
C SER A 43 20.15 -11.90 11.36
N ARG A 44 20.11 -10.67 11.87
CA ARG A 44 19.07 -10.22 12.79
C ARG A 44 18.01 -9.49 11.97
N LEU A 45 16.76 -9.59 12.39
CA LEU A 45 15.70 -8.75 11.84
C LEU A 45 16.05 -7.27 12.07
N PRO A 46 15.72 -6.37 11.13
CA PRO A 46 15.95 -4.94 11.30
C PRO A 46 15.08 -4.39 12.42
N ASP A 47 15.38 -3.17 12.88
CA ASP A 47 14.50 -2.46 13.80
C ASP A 47 13.17 -2.16 13.10
N LEU A 48 12.06 -2.61 13.71
CA LEU A 48 10.72 -2.45 13.16
C LEU A 48 9.88 -1.58 14.07
N VAL A 49 9.32 -0.51 13.52
CA VAL A 49 8.16 0.16 14.09
C VAL A 49 6.92 -0.60 13.67
N GLU A 50 6.09 -0.97 14.64
CA GLU A 50 4.92 -1.81 14.44
C GLU A 50 3.89 -1.15 13.49
N ARG A 51 3.37 -1.94 12.56
CA ARG A 51 2.26 -1.63 11.67
C ARG A 51 0.95 -2.15 12.27
N ASP A 52 -0.14 -1.44 12.01
CA ASP A 52 -1.49 -1.80 12.47
C ASP A 52 -2.05 -3.02 11.72
N VAL A 53 -1.59 -3.24 10.48
CA VAL A 53 -1.93 -4.45 9.72
C VAL A 53 -1.30 -5.66 10.40
N SER A 54 -2.12 -6.63 10.80
CA SER A 54 -1.65 -7.90 11.37
C SER A 54 -1.95 -9.04 10.40
N LEU A 55 -0.92 -9.80 10.05
CA LEU A 55 -1.07 -11.02 9.26
C LEU A 55 -1.45 -12.19 10.19
N PRO A 56 -2.42 -13.04 9.83
CA PRO A 56 -2.75 -14.20 10.64
C PRO A 56 -1.61 -15.22 10.57
N LEU A 57 -1.18 -15.76 11.71
CA LEU A 57 0.06 -16.56 11.77
C LEU A 57 -0.16 -18.08 11.55
N ASP A 58 -1.39 -18.55 11.74
CA ASP A 58 -1.74 -19.97 11.73
C ASP A 58 -2.94 -20.25 10.84
N LYS A 59 -2.76 -20.08 9.53
CA LYS A 59 -3.78 -20.33 8.51
C LYS A 59 -3.22 -21.18 7.39
N ASP A 60 -4.05 -22.08 6.86
CA ASP A 60 -3.62 -23.04 5.82
C ASP A 60 -3.73 -22.48 4.40
N TYR A 61 -4.42 -21.34 4.22
CA TYR A 61 -4.40 -20.60 2.97
C TYR A 61 -3.14 -19.74 2.85
N ILE A 62 -2.79 -19.39 1.61
CA ILE A 62 -1.65 -18.52 1.32
C ILE A 62 -2.01 -17.09 1.72
N ILE A 63 -1.14 -16.43 2.46
CA ILE A 63 -1.31 -15.02 2.80
C ILE A 63 -0.51 -14.21 1.79
N THR A 64 -1.17 -13.34 1.03
CA THR A 64 -0.48 -12.42 0.12
C THR A 64 -0.54 -11.00 0.65
N VAL A 65 0.55 -10.26 0.45
CA VAL A 65 0.71 -8.87 0.85
C VAL A 65 0.97 -8.03 -0.39
N THR A 66 -0.02 -7.23 -0.80
CA THR A 66 0.10 -6.33 -1.96
C THR A 66 0.06 -4.88 -1.53
N GLY A 67 0.44 -3.98 -2.44
CA GLY A 67 0.39 -2.54 -2.22
C GLY A 67 1.49 -1.83 -3.00
N GLY A 68 1.41 -0.50 -3.03
CA GLY A 68 2.35 0.33 -3.77
C GLY A 68 3.81 0.13 -3.36
N ARG A 69 4.75 0.48 -4.25
CA ARG A 69 6.18 0.50 -3.90
C ARG A 69 6.42 1.38 -2.68
N ARG A 70 7.39 0.99 -1.85
CA ARG A 70 7.77 1.71 -0.62
C ARG A 70 6.69 1.77 0.47
N SER A 71 5.54 1.07 0.33
CA SER A 71 4.49 1.05 1.36
C SER A 71 4.84 0.26 2.63
N GLY A 72 5.95 -0.49 2.63
CA GLY A 72 6.43 -1.24 3.80
C GLY A 72 6.02 -2.72 3.85
N LYS A 73 5.74 -3.35 2.71
CA LYS A 73 5.38 -4.78 2.62
C LYS A 73 6.44 -5.71 3.22
N THR A 74 7.72 -5.55 2.82
CA THR A 74 8.85 -6.31 3.38
C THR A 74 8.93 -6.19 4.90
N PHE A 75 8.73 -4.97 5.44
CA PHE A 75 8.71 -4.73 6.88
C PHE A 75 7.51 -5.40 7.57
N LEU A 76 6.37 -5.52 6.89
CA LEU A 76 5.22 -6.28 7.40
C LEU A 76 5.50 -7.79 7.44
N LEU A 77 6.21 -8.34 6.45
CA LEU A 77 6.69 -9.73 6.50
C LEU A 77 7.65 -9.94 7.69
N TYR A 78 8.62 -9.04 7.88
CA TYR A 78 9.52 -9.10 9.04
C TYR A 78 8.77 -8.97 10.37
N GLN A 79 7.72 -8.16 10.45
CA GLN A 79 6.87 -8.08 11.63
C GLN A 79 6.19 -9.42 11.95
N ALA A 80 5.65 -10.10 10.94
CA ALA A 80 5.06 -11.42 11.12
C ALA A 80 6.09 -12.48 11.57
N ILE A 81 7.29 -12.48 10.96
CA ILE A 81 8.40 -13.36 11.36
C ILE A 81 8.80 -13.09 12.83
N ARG A 82 8.95 -11.81 13.20
CA ARG A 82 9.27 -11.41 14.58
C ARG A 82 8.24 -11.96 15.55
N GLU A 83 6.96 -11.87 15.21
CA GLU A 83 5.88 -12.35 16.07
C GLU A 83 5.83 -13.88 16.17
N ILE A 84 6.08 -14.61 15.06
CA ILE A 84 6.20 -16.08 15.05
C ILE A 84 7.30 -16.54 16.00
N ILE A 85 8.48 -15.92 15.91
CA ILE A 85 9.63 -16.26 16.77
C ILE A 85 9.33 -15.90 18.23
N LYS A 86 8.80 -14.69 18.46
CA LYS A 86 8.45 -14.21 19.81
C LYS A 86 7.41 -15.09 20.51
N ARG A 87 6.44 -15.65 19.77
CA ARG A 87 5.43 -16.59 20.28
C ARG A 87 5.93 -18.03 20.42
N GLY A 88 7.16 -18.33 20.02
CA GLY A 88 7.72 -19.68 20.05
C GLY A 88 7.08 -20.63 19.04
N MET A 89 6.43 -20.13 17.98
CA MET A 89 5.77 -20.95 16.97
C MET A 89 6.76 -21.62 16.00
N ALA A 90 7.91 -20.97 15.76
CA ALA A 90 9.05 -21.51 15.03
C ALA A 90 10.34 -20.80 15.42
N SER A 91 11.47 -21.51 15.35
CA SER A 91 12.81 -20.91 15.38
C SER A 91 13.22 -20.41 13.99
N GLN A 92 14.24 -19.54 13.92
CA GLN A 92 14.70 -18.93 12.65
C GLN A 92 15.14 -19.99 11.60
N ASP A 93 15.67 -21.13 12.04
CA ASP A 93 16.04 -22.28 11.20
C ASP A 93 14.85 -23.18 10.79
N GLU A 94 13.63 -22.78 11.15
CA GLU A 94 12.37 -23.35 10.66
C GLU A 94 11.59 -22.35 9.76
N ILE A 95 12.18 -21.18 9.47
CA ILE A 95 11.62 -20.14 8.62
C ILE A 95 12.53 -19.96 7.41
N LEU A 96 12.00 -20.07 6.20
CA LEU A 96 12.71 -19.70 4.97
C LEU A 96 12.20 -18.34 4.49
N TYR A 97 13.04 -17.32 4.58
CA TYR A 97 12.81 -16.01 3.96
C TYR A 97 13.70 -15.84 2.73
N VAL A 98 13.12 -15.38 1.62
CA VAL A 98 13.85 -15.04 0.39
C VAL A 98 13.25 -13.80 -0.26
N ASP A 99 14.11 -12.84 -0.59
CA ASP A 99 13.78 -11.70 -1.43
C ASP A 99 14.21 -11.98 -2.88
N PHE A 100 13.24 -12.02 -3.80
CA PHE A 100 13.50 -12.30 -5.21
C PHE A 100 13.96 -11.07 -6.02
N GLU A 101 14.15 -9.90 -5.42
CA GLU A 101 14.96 -8.82 -6.01
C GLU A 101 16.47 -9.04 -5.84
N ASP A 102 16.90 -9.97 -4.97
CA ASP A 102 18.32 -10.28 -4.77
C ASP A 102 18.96 -10.83 -6.04
N TYR A 103 20.09 -10.22 -6.44
CA TYR A 103 20.80 -10.56 -7.69
C TYR A 103 21.23 -12.05 -7.76
N ARG A 104 21.44 -12.71 -6.61
CA ARG A 104 21.85 -14.12 -6.53
C ARG A 104 20.74 -15.06 -6.98
N VAL A 105 19.48 -14.67 -6.80
CA VAL A 105 18.28 -15.45 -7.16
C VAL A 105 17.53 -14.86 -8.36
N LYS A 106 18.16 -13.95 -9.10
CA LYS A 106 17.58 -13.36 -10.29
C LYS A 106 17.39 -14.41 -11.40
N GLY A 107 16.24 -14.35 -12.08
CA GLY A 107 15.96 -15.15 -13.28
C GLY A 107 15.57 -16.60 -12.99
N ILE A 108 15.18 -16.92 -11.76
CA ILE A 108 14.74 -18.27 -11.38
C ILE A 108 13.32 -18.58 -11.89
N SER A 109 13.07 -19.88 -12.06
CA SER A 109 11.73 -20.40 -12.40
C SER A 109 11.12 -21.21 -11.24
N VAL A 110 9.90 -21.67 -11.46
CA VAL A 110 9.21 -22.65 -10.61
C VAL A 110 10.09 -23.88 -10.26
N ASP A 111 10.92 -24.36 -11.18
CA ASP A 111 11.75 -25.56 -11.00
C ASP A 111 12.90 -25.34 -9.99
N ASP A 112 13.28 -24.08 -9.78
CA ASP A 112 14.33 -23.71 -8.86
C ASP A 112 13.85 -23.56 -7.41
N LEU A 113 12.54 -23.36 -7.20
CA LEU A 113 11.97 -23.28 -5.85
C LEU A 113 12.14 -24.59 -5.06
N ASP A 114 12.16 -25.73 -5.73
CA ASP A 114 12.45 -27.02 -5.07
C ASP A 114 13.91 -27.20 -4.71
N LYS A 115 14.82 -26.66 -5.53
CA LYS A 115 16.25 -26.60 -5.21
C LYS A 115 16.50 -25.67 -4.03
N LEU A 116 15.74 -24.57 -3.94
CA LEU A 116 15.78 -23.64 -2.81
C LEU A 116 15.36 -24.34 -1.50
N LEU A 117 14.24 -25.07 -1.50
CA LEU A 117 13.81 -25.88 -0.34
C LEU A 117 14.84 -26.94 0.05
N THR A 118 15.37 -27.66 -0.95
CA THR A 118 16.40 -28.69 -0.71
C THR A 118 17.66 -28.09 -0.10
N SER A 119 18.07 -26.91 -0.58
CA SER A 119 19.21 -26.16 -0.06
C SER A 119 19.00 -25.72 1.39
N PHE A 120 17.77 -25.35 1.75
CA PHE A 120 17.41 -25.01 3.13
C PHE A 120 17.56 -26.23 4.05
N ILE A 121 16.97 -27.36 3.65
CA ILE A 121 17.04 -28.61 4.43
C ILE A 121 18.49 -29.08 4.59
N GLU A 122 19.33 -28.93 3.56
CA GLU A 122 20.74 -29.31 3.66
C GLU A 122 21.51 -28.45 4.70
N LEU A 123 21.15 -27.17 4.82
CA LEU A 123 21.80 -26.25 5.76
C LEU A 123 21.29 -26.40 7.20
N THR A 124 20.00 -26.65 7.39
CA THR A 124 19.34 -26.65 8.71
C THR A 124 19.08 -28.05 9.26
N GLY A 125 19.03 -29.07 8.39
CA GLY A 125 18.54 -30.40 8.74
C GLY A 125 17.03 -30.45 8.99
N LYS A 126 16.29 -29.37 8.71
CA LYS A 126 14.86 -29.21 9.02
C LYS A 126 14.05 -28.83 7.79
N GLN A 127 12.79 -29.29 7.76
CA GLN A 127 11.79 -28.77 6.84
C GLN A 127 11.34 -27.39 7.33
N PRO A 128 11.20 -26.38 6.45
CA PRO A 128 10.67 -25.09 6.86
C PRO A 128 9.19 -25.23 7.26
N LYS A 129 8.82 -24.70 8.43
CA LYS A 129 7.43 -24.55 8.86
C LYS A 129 6.76 -23.33 8.24
N TYR A 130 7.55 -22.31 7.91
CA TYR A 130 7.09 -21.06 7.32
C TYR A 130 7.92 -20.70 6.10
N LEU A 131 7.23 -20.25 5.04
CA LEU A 131 7.82 -19.72 3.82
C LEU A 131 7.42 -18.24 3.68
N PHE A 132 8.41 -17.36 3.63
CA PHE A 132 8.23 -15.94 3.36
C PHE A 132 8.97 -15.60 2.07
N PHE A 133 8.20 -15.30 1.04
CA PHE A 133 8.73 -14.99 -0.28
C PHE A 133 8.38 -13.56 -0.66
N ASP A 134 9.40 -12.71 -0.67
CA ASP A 134 9.30 -11.31 -1.04
C ASP A 134 9.45 -11.12 -2.55
N GLU A 135 8.64 -10.23 -3.12
CA GLU A 135 8.59 -9.91 -4.55
C GLU A 135 8.45 -11.17 -5.45
N ILE A 136 7.51 -12.07 -5.10
CA ILE A 136 7.30 -13.38 -5.74
C ILE A 136 7.07 -13.32 -7.25
N GLN A 137 6.58 -12.19 -7.78
CA GLN A 137 6.38 -12.01 -9.22
C GLN A 137 7.66 -12.07 -10.04
N ASN A 138 8.82 -11.91 -9.41
CA ASN A 138 10.10 -12.06 -10.07
C ASN A 138 10.41 -13.54 -10.41
N VAL A 139 9.63 -14.49 -9.87
CA VAL A 139 9.74 -15.92 -10.16
C VAL A 139 8.76 -16.29 -11.27
N ARG A 140 9.27 -16.74 -12.41
CA ARG A 140 8.42 -17.08 -13.55
C ARG A 140 7.57 -18.33 -13.28
N GLY A 141 6.24 -18.20 -13.45
CA GLY A 141 5.29 -19.29 -13.32
C GLY A 141 5.07 -19.79 -11.88
N TYR A 142 5.34 -18.93 -10.89
CA TYR A 142 5.33 -19.28 -9.48
C TYR A 142 4.01 -19.91 -9.01
N GLY A 143 2.85 -19.54 -9.57
CA GLY A 143 1.56 -20.05 -9.13
C GLY A 143 1.42 -21.56 -9.29
N SER A 144 2.07 -22.12 -10.31
CA SER A 144 2.11 -23.58 -10.53
C SER A 144 2.76 -24.33 -9.37
N TRP A 145 3.76 -23.72 -8.70
CA TRP A 145 4.45 -24.33 -7.57
C TRP A 145 3.53 -24.52 -6.37
N PHE A 146 2.66 -23.54 -6.10
CA PHE A 146 1.70 -23.57 -5.00
C PHE A 146 0.49 -24.50 -5.24
N ARG A 147 0.45 -25.19 -6.39
CA ARG A 147 -0.60 -26.18 -6.67
C ARG A 147 -0.39 -27.46 -5.86
N LYS A 148 0.86 -27.80 -5.53
CA LYS A 148 1.20 -28.98 -4.74
C LYS A 148 0.96 -28.74 -3.25
N LYS A 149 0.86 -29.83 -2.49
CA LYS A 149 0.80 -29.76 -1.02
C LYS A 149 2.18 -29.40 -0.49
N ILE A 150 2.29 -28.22 0.12
CA ILE A 150 3.48 -27.76 0.82
C ILE A 150 3.17 -27.80 2.31
N ASN A 151 3.97 -28.49 3.10
CA ASN A 151 3.75 -28.63 4.54
C ASN A 151 4.35 -27.44 5.31
N ALA A 152 3.97 -26.23 4.92
CA ALA A 152 4.43 -24.98 5.51
C ALA A 152 3.36 -23.89 5.36
N LYS A 153 3.34 -22.93 6.28
CA LYS A 153 2.53 -21.71 6.19
C LYS A 153 3.21 -20.74 5.20
N ILE A 154 2.45 -20.13 4.29
CA ILE A 154 3.00 -19.42 3.13
C ILE A 154 2.59 -17.96 3.14
N TYR A 155 3.59 -17.09 3.02
CA TYR A 155 3.46 -15.63 2.97
C TYR A 155 4.17 -15.13 1.72
N LEU A 156 3.43 -14.44 0.87
CA LEU A 156 3.93 -13.86 -0.37
C LEU A 156 3.79 -12.35 -0.33
N SER A 157 4.73 -11.64 -0.93
CA SER A 157 4.69 -10.19 -1.11
C SER A 157 4.94 -9.83 -2.57
N GLY A 158 4.43 -8.69 -3.02
CA GLY A 158 4.97 -8.03 -4.21
C GLY A 158 4.36 -6.68 -4.56
N SER A 159 5.13 -5.89 -5.32
CA SER A 159 4.95 -4.44 -5.47
C SER A 159 4.61 -3.93 -6.89
N SER A 160 4.20 -4.82 -7.80
CA SER A 160 4.05 -4.51 -9.23
C SER A 160 2.61 -4.63 -9.73
N SER A 161 2.28 -3.95 -10.84
CA SER A 161 1.03 -4.14 -11.60
C SER A 161 0.79 -5.59 -12.05
N GLN A 162 1.83 -6.43 -12.01
CA GLN A 162 1.73 -7.87 -12.27
C GLN A 162 1.08 -8.67 -11.10
N LEU A 163 1.03 -8.11 -9.89
CA LEU A 163 0.44 -8.71 -8.69
C LEU A 163 -0.73 -7.90 -8.16
N THR A 164 -1.69 -7.62 -9.02
CA THR A 164 -2.99 -7.20 -8.52
C THR A 164 -3.61 -8.34 -7.69
N PRO A 165 -4.50 -8.04 -6.73
CA PRO A 165 -5.25 -9.07 -6.03
C PRO A 165 -5.98 -10.04 -6.98
N ILE A 166 -6.40 -9.55 -8.15
CA ILE A 166 -7.04 -10.35 -9.21
C ILE A 166 -6.05 -11.33 -9.83
N ASN A 167 -4.88 -10.85 -10.26
CA ASN A 167 -3.85 -11.71 -10.87
C ASN A 167 -3.34 -12.75 -9.88
N ILE A 168 -3.20 -12.39 -8.59
CA ILE A 168 -2.85 -13.34 -7.52
C ILE A 168 -3.94 -14.41 -7.37
N ALA A 169 -5.21 -14.00 -7.32
CA ALA A 169 -6.32 -14.93 -7.19
C ALA A 169 -6.41 -15.88 -8.39
N GLU A 170 -6.10 -15.40 -9.60
CA GLU A 170 -6.01 -16.22 -10.81
C GLU A 170 -4.83 -17.19 -10.75
N GLU A 171 -3.63 -16.69 -10.49
CA GLU A 171 -2.37 -17.45 -10.49
C GLU A 171 -2.35 -18.52 -9.37
N LEU A 172 -2.93 -18.20 -8.20
CA LEU A 172 -3.08 -19.11 -7.05
C LEU A 172 -4.43 -19.83 -6.99
N ARG A 173 -5.30 -19.64 -7.99
CA ARG A 173 -6.64 -20.27 -8.11
C ARG A 173 -7.49 -20.16 -6.84
N GLY A 174 -7.53 -18.97 -6.24
CA GLY A 174 -8.33 -18.66 -5.06
C GLY A 174 -7.81 -19.26 -3.74
N ARG A 175 -6.60 -19.80 -3.69
CA ARG A 175 -6.00 -20.37 -2.47
C ARG A 175 -5.36 -19.33 -1.55
N SER A 176 -5.55 -18.05 -1.84
CA SER A 176 -4.92 -16.95 -1.13
C SER A 176 -5.92 -15.95 -0.59
N ILE A 177 -5.59 -15.37 0.56
CA ILE A 177 -6.24 -14.17 1.09
C ILE A 177 -5.23 -13.02 1.03
N ASN A 178 -5.66 -11.92 0.40
CA ASN A 178 -4.82 -10.76 0.18
C ASN A 178 -4.99 -9.68 1.26
N TYR A 179 -3.88 -9.18 1.75
CA TYR A 179 -3.78 -8.06 2.69
C TYR A 179 -3.12 -6.88 1.98
N GLU A 180 -3.89 -5.81 1.78
CA GLU A 180 -3.42 -4.60 1.11
C GLU A 180 -2.69 -3.67 2.09
N VAL A 181 -1.51 -3.20 1.69
CA VAL A 181 -0.65 -2.33 2.50
C VAL A 181 -0.51 -0.98 1.82
N TYR A 182 -1.09 0.01 2.46
CA TYR A 182 -0.95 1.42 2.09
C TYR A 182 0.25 2.05 2.83
N PRO A 183 0.65 3.28 2.46
CA PRO A 183 1.42 4.16 3.33
C PRO A 183 0.85 4.24 4.75
N LEU A 184 1.60 4.79 5.69
CA LEU A 184 1.24 4.76 7.12
C LEU A 184 -0.16 5.37 7.35
N SER A 185 -0.98 4.75 8.19
CA SER A 185 -2.15 5.45 8.75
C SER A 185 -1.68 6.64 9.59
N PHE A 186 -2.55 7.59 9.92
CA PHE A 186 -2.14 8.68 10.83
C PHE A 186 -1.73 8.15 12.21
N ARG A 187 -2.36 7.07 12.69
CA ARG A 187 -1.95 6.38 13.91
C ARG A 187 -0.54 5.81 13.80
N GLU A 188 -0.25 5.11 12.71
CA GLU A 188 1.09 4.58 12.44
C GLU A 188 2.10 5.73 12.27
N PHE A 189 1.74 6.83 11.61
CA PHE A 189 2.57 8.02 11.45
C PHE A 189 3.01 8.58 12.81
N LEU A 190 2.09 8.74 13.76
CA LEU A 190 2.41 9.18 15.12
C LEU A 190 3.37 8.20 15.82
N ARG A 191 3.16 6.89 15.67
CA ARG A 191 4.06 5.86 16.21
C ARG A 191 5.46 5.95 15.61
N PHE A 192 5.58 6.17 14.30
CA PHE A 192 6.86 6.38 13.62
C PHE A 192 7.56 7.67 14.04
N LYS A 193 6.81 8.69 14.48
CA LYS A 193 7.35 9.91 15.10
C LYS A 193 7.68 9.75 16.58
N GLY A 194 7.42 8.59 17.19
CA GLY A 194 7.62 8.35 18.62
C GLY A 194 6.59 9.06 19.51
N ILE A 195 5.42 9.42 18.96
CA ILE A 195 4.37 10.15 19.68
C ILE A 195 3.26 9.18 20.08
N ALA A 196 3.09 9.02 21.38
CA ALA A 196 1.96 8.29 21.94
C ALA A 196 0.71 9.17 21.94
N TYR A 197 -0.35 8.70 21.30
CA TYR A 197 -1.65 9.36 21.37
C TYR A 197 -2.40 8.93 22.63
N SER A 198 -2.98 9.90 23.33
CA SER A 198 -3.98 9.69 24.38
C SER A 198 -5.22 10.51 24.02
N PRO A 199 -6.46 9.98 24.21
CA PRO A 199 -7.68 10.74 24.00
C PRO A 199 -7.73 12.06 24.78
N LEU A 200 -7.01 12.16 25.90
CA LEU A 200 -6.90 13.38 26.69
C LEU A 200 -6.19 14.52 25.97
N ILE A 201 -5.35 14.23 24.96
CA ILE A 201 -4.63 15.25 24.17
C ILE A 201 -5.61 16.26 23.55
N ALA A 202 -6.83 15.81 23.20
CA ALA A 202 -7.90 16.65 22.67
C ALA A 202 -8.26 17.86 23.55
N TYR A 203 -8.03 17.75 24.86
CA TYR A 203 -8.41 18.76 25.87
C TYR A 203 -7.21 19.52 26.43
N THR A 204 -6.04 19.42 25.81
CA THR A 204 -4.81 20.08 26.27
C THR A 204 -4.21 20.94 25.15
N PRO A 205 -3.29 21.87 25.46
CA PRO A 205 -2.53 22.60 24.45
C PRO A 205 -1.76 21.69 23.46
N GLN A 206 -1.53 20.42 23.81
CA GLN A 206 -0.89 19.43 22.94
C GLN A 206 -1.74 19.11 21.71
N ARG A 207 -3.04 19.46 21.67
CA ARG A 207 -3.86 19.45 20.46
C ARG A 207 -3.24 20.25 19.31
N GLY A 208 -2.60 21.38 19.61
CA GLY A 208 -1.91 22.18 18.58
C GLY A 208 -0.76 21.42 17.92
N ILE A 209 -0.02 20.62 18.69
CA ILE A 209 1.04 19.74 18.18
C ILE A 209 0.43 18.65 17.28
N LEU A 210 -0.69 18.06 17.68
CA LEU A 210 -1.39 17.06 16.89
C LEU A 210 -1.86 17.61 15.53
N LEU A 211 -2.40 18.82 15.49
CA LEU A 211 -2.78 19.49 14.26
C LEU A 211 -1.58 19.82 13.37
N SER A 212 -0.45 20.21 13.97
CA SER A 212 0.81 20.40 13.23
C SER A 212 1.28 19.10 12.59
N LEU A 213 1.21 17.98 13.32
CA LEU A 213 1.55 16.65 12.81
C LEU A 213 0.58 16.18 11.73
N LEU A 214 -0.71 16.49 11.86
CA LEU A 214 -1.69 16.23 10.80
C LEU A 214 -1.36 17.03 9.54
N ARG A 215 -0.98 18.31 9.66
CA ARG A 215 -0.50 19.09 8.50
C ARG A 215 0.74 18.46 7.88
N GLU A 216 1.70 17.99 8.68
CA GLU A 216 2.89 17.30 8.19
C GLU A 216 2.52 16.01 7.43
N TYR A 217 1.63 15.19 8.01
CA TYR A 217 1.10 13.97 7.40
C TYR A 217 0.42 14.22 6.05
N LEU A 218 -0.37 15.29 5.95
CA LEU A 218 -1.03 15.67 4.69
C LEU A 218 -0.05 16.29 3.68
N TYR A 219 0.97 17.03 4.14
CA TYR A 219 1.90 17.77 3.28
C TYR A 219 3.04 16.90 2.74
N TYR A 220 3.75 16.18 3.61
CA TYR A 220 4.85 15.29 3.19
C TYR A 220 4.39 13.86 2.93
N GLY A 221 3.13 13.54 3.23
CA GLY A 221 2.63 12.19 3.09
C GLY A 221 3.05 11.29 4.23
N SER A 222 2.94 10.00 3.96
CA SER A 222 2.93 8.96 4.98
C SER A 222 3.75 7.73 4.62
N TYR A 223 4.61 7.80 3.60
CA TYR A 223 5.55 6.72 3.31
C TYR A 223 6.52 6.51 4.48
N PRO A 224 6.73 5.26 4.97
CA PRO A 224 7.50 4.99 6.19
C PRO A 224 8.89 5.66 6.21
N ALA A 225 9.66 5.51 5.14
CA ALA A 225 11.00 6.10 5.04
C ALA A 225 10.99 7.63 4.95
N VAL A 226 9.96 8.24 4.35
CA VAL A 226 9.80 9.70 4.28
C VAL A 226 9.47 10.28 5.65
N VAL A 227 8.69 9.56 6.46
CA VAL A 227 8.33 9.97 7.82
C VAL A 227 9.54 9.98 8.75
N LEU A 228 10.46 9.02 8.56
CA LEU A 228 11.72 8.89 9.30
C LEU A 228 12.81 9.84 8.81
N GLU A 229 12.77 10.24 7.54
CA GLU A 229 13.68 11.21 6.94
C GLU A 229 13.50 12.61 7.57
N ARG A 230 14.62 13.31 7.83
CA ARG A 230 14.61 14.61 8.50
C ARG A 230 14.90 15.76 7.55
N GLU A 231 15.85 15.60 6.64
CA GLU A 231 16.40 16.70 5.85
C GLU A 231 15.88 16.67 4.42
N ASP A 232 15.92 15.50 3.78
CA ASP A 232 15.75 15.37 2.33
C ASP A 232 14.38 14.78 1.91
N LYS A 233 13.31 15.01 2.68
CA LYS A 233 11.97 14.42 2.43
C LYS A 233 11.46 14.63 1.00
N VAL A 234 11.57 15.86 0.50
CA VAL A 234 11.10 16.24 -0.84
C VAL A 234 11.86 15.47 -1.92
N LYS A 235 13.19 15.38 -1.79
CA LYS A 235 14.06 14.64 -2.70
C LYS A 235 13.77 13.15 -2.66
N LEU A 236 13.54 12.58 -1.48
CA LEU A 236 13.15 11.19 -1.32
C LEU A 236 11.80 10.91 -1.99
N LEU A 237 10.77 11.74 -1.75
CA LEU A 237 9.47 11.62 -2.40
C LEU A 237 9.58 11.75 -3.93
N ARG A 238 10.43 12.67 -4.43
CA ARG A 238 10.69 12.80 -5.86
C ARG A 238 11.27 11.51 -6.44
N SER A 239 12.22 10.88 -5.75
CA SER A 239 12.76 9.59 -6.18
C SER A 239 11.71 8.47 -6.22
N TYR A 240 10.70 8.53 -5.34
CA TYR A 240 9.60 7.56 -5.33
C TYR A 240 8.68 7.79 -6.52
N PHE A 241 8.36 9.05 -6.81
CA PHE A 241 7.61 9.44 -8.00
C PHE A 241 8.30 8.95 -9.28
N ASP A 242 9.60 9.25 -9.43
CA ASP A 242 10.38 8.82 -10.60
C ASP A 242 10.41 7.28 -10.73
N SER A 243 10.48 6.55 -9.60
CA SER A 243 10.37 5.09 -9.60
C SER A 243 9.01 4.59 -10.11
N VAL A 244 7.91 5.27 -9.79
CA VAL A 244 6.58 4.91 -10.31
C VAL A 244 6.54 5.10 -11.83
N ILE A 245 7.11 6.20 -12.33
CA ILE A 245 7.18 6.47 -13.78
C ILE A 245 7.92 5.35 -14.50
N VAL A 246 9.11 5.00 -14.00
CA VAL A 246 10.01 4.06 -14.70
C VAL A 246 9.58 2.61 -14.53
N ARG A 247 9.07 2.21 -13.36
CA ARG A 247 8.81 0.79 -13.07
C ARG A 247 7.36 0.38 -13.26
N ASP A 248 6.41 1.29 -13.04
CA ASP A 248 5.00 0.92 -12.95
C ASP A 248 4.19 1.43 -14.16
N LEU A 249 4.57 2.59 -14.70
CA LEU A 249 3.96 3.19 -15.90
C LEU A 249 4.75 2.95 -17.20
N SER A 250 5.64 1.95 -17.21
CA SER A 250 6.70 1.74 -18.21
C SER A 250 6.29 1.32 -19.63
N ASN A 251 5.00 1.19 -19.95
CA ASN A 251 4.57 0.73 -21.30
C ASN A 251 4.57 1.87 -22.34
N VAL A 252 4.84 3.09 -21.90
CA VAL A 252 5.00 4.26 -22.74
C VAL A 252 6.38 4.86 -22.51
N THR A 253 6.77 5.83 -23.35
CA THR A 253 8.01 6.56 -23.11
C THR A 253 7.96 7.29 -21.75
N PRO A 254 9.07 7.39 -21.02
CA PRO A 254 9.09 8.02 -19.70
C PRO A 254 8.46 9.42 -19.67
N ASN A 255 8.65 10.23 -20.72
CA ASN A 255 8.04 11.56 -20.83
C ASN A 255 6.49 11.53 -20.84
N ILE A 256 5.88 10.55 -21.52
CA ILE A 256 4.42 10.40 -21.56
C ILE A 256 3.91 9.95 -20.19
N ALA A 257 4.57 8.97 -19.57
CA ALA A 257 4.23 8.49 -18.24
C ALA A 257 4.37 9.60 -17.18
N GLU A 258 5.44 10.39 -17.24
CA GLU A 258 5.68 11.53 -16.35
C GLU A 258 4.61 12.60 -16.53
N SER A 259 4.31 13.00 -17.78
CA SER A 259 3.27 13.99 -18.07
C SER A 259 1.90 13.54 -17.55
N PHE A 260 1.56 12.27 -17.75
CA PHE A 260 0.33 11.66 -17.24
C PHE A 260 0.27 11.65 -15.70
N ALA A 261 1.31 11.13 -15.04
CA ALA A 261 1.36 11.03 -13.59
C ALA A 261 1.36 12.40 -12.90
N THR A 262 2.10 13.35 -13.47
CA THR A 262 2.16 14.74 -13.05
C THR A 262 0.78 15.40 -13.15
N TYR A 263 0.04 15.14 -14.24
CA TYR A 263 -1.36 15.58 -14.36
C TYR A 263 -2.26 15.00 -13.26
N LEU A 264 -2.14 13.71 -12.96
CA LEU A 264 -2.92 13.09 -11.89
C LEU A 264 -2.62 13.74 -10.53
N VAL A 265 -1.33 13.91 -10.20
CA VAL A 265 -0.92 14.54 -8.94
C VAL A 265 -1.33 16.01 -8.89
N ALA A 266 -1.36 16.75 -9.99
CA ALA A 266 -1.86 18.12 -9.99
C ALA A 266 -3.39 18.20 -9.74
N ASN A 267 -4.13 17.13 -10.08
CA ASN A 267 -5.60 17.10 -10.10
C ASN A 267 -6.23 16.10 -9.11
N TYR A 268 -5.50 15.61 -8.10
CA TYR A 268 -6.08 14.75 -7.06
C TYR A 268 -7.27 15.42 -6.34
N SER A 269 -8.20 14.63 -5.81
CA SER A 269 -9.47 15.09 -5.25
C SER A 269 -10.37 15.90 -6.21
N SER A 270 -10.17 15.75 -7.52
CA SER A 270 -10.98 16.41 -8.55
C SER A 270 -11.63 15.40 -9.49
N LEU A 271 -12.70 15.83 -10.15
CA LEU A 271 -13.33 15.06 -11.22
C LEU A 271 -12.46 15.05 -12.49
N ILE A 272 -12.20 13.85 -13.00
CA ILE A 272 -11.38 13.58 -14.18
C ILE A 272 -12.15 12.74 -15.19
N THR A 273 -11.86 12.96 -16.47
CA THR A 273 -12.32 12.10 -17.57
C THR A 273 -11.13 11.71 -18.44
N ILE A 274 -11.23 10.57 -19.11
CA ILE A 274 -10.22 10.12 -20.09
C ILE A 274 -10.02 11.19 -21.17
N ASN A 275 -11.10 11.83 -21.63
CA ASN A 275 -11.03 12.91 -22.62
C ASN A 275 -10.24 14.12 -22.11
N ARG A 276 -10.38 14.50 -20.83
CA ARG A 276 -9.65 15.63 -20.25
C ARG A 276 -8.15 15.38 -20.22
N VAL A 277 -7.73 14.18 -19.82
CA VAL A 277 -6.32 13.77 -19.83
C VAL A 277 -5.77 13.65 -21.25
N TYR A 278 -6.54 13.04 -22.14
CA TYR A 278 -6.20 12.91 -23.55
C TYR A 278 -5.93 14.28 -24.19
N ASN A 279 -6.84 15.24 -23.98
CA ASN A 279 -6.70 16.59 -24.51
C ASN A 279 -5.52 17.34 -23.89
N TYR A 280 -5.26 17.14 -22.58
CA TYR A 280 -4.08 17.70 -21.93
C TYR A 280 -2.78 17.20 -22.57
N LEU A 281 -2.62 15.89 -22.73
CA LEU A 281 -1.42 15.29 -23.34
C LEU A 281 -1.25 15.74 -24.80
N ARG A 282 -2.34 15.77 -25.58
CA ARG A 282 -2.36 16.35 -26.93
C ARG A 282 -1.90 17.81 -26.95
N GLY A 283 -2.34 18.60 -25.98
CA GLY A 283 -1.95 20.01 -25.83
C GLY A 283 -0.46 20.21 -25.57
N LEU A 284 0.20 19.22 -24.95
CA LEU A 284 1.66 19.18 -24.79
C LEU A 284 2.39 18.69 -26.06
N GLY A 285 1.69 18.47 -27.16
CA GLY A 285 2.25 17.93 -28.40
C GLY A 285 2.44 16.41 -28.41
N ILE A 286 1.95 15.69 -27.39
CA ILE A 286 2.06 14.23 -27.30
C ILE A 286 1.03 13.57 -28.23
N LYS A 287 1.52 12.78 -29.19
CA LYS A 287 0.69 12.04 -30.15
C LYS A 287 0.41 10.62 -29.64
N ILE A 288 -0.69 10.45 -28.91
CA ILE A 288 -1.18 9.14 -28.45
C ILE A 288 -2.67 8.96 -28.77
N GLY A 289 -3.17 7.73 -28.67
CA GLY A 289 -4.59 7.40 -28.73
C GLY A 289 -5.26 7.43 -27.36
N LYS A 290 -6.61 7.42 -27.32
CA LYS A 290 -7.36 7.29 -26.05
C LYS A 290 -7.17 5.92 -25.39
N GLU A 291 -6.90 4.89 -26.19
CA GLU A 291 -6.58 3.55 -25.70
C GLU A 291 -5.31 3.55 -24.83
N THR A 292 -4.26 4.25 -25.26
CA THR A 292 -3.04 4.43 -24.44
C THR A 292 -3.33 5.16 -23.13
N VAL A 293 -4.23 6.17 -23.16
CA VAL A 293 -4.63 6.86 -21.93
C VAL A 293 -5.38 5.89 -21.01
N LEU A 294 -6.30 5.09 -21.53
CA LEU A 294 -7.01 4.05 -20.78
C LEU A 294 -6.04 3.07 -20.12
N GLU A 295 -5.03 2.60 -20.86
CA GLU A 295 -3.98 1.72 -20.34
C GLU A 295 -3.19 2.37 -19.19
N LEU A 296 -2.84 3.66 -19.32
CA LEU A 296 -2.17 4.41 -18.26
C LEU A 296 -3.03 4.55 -17.00
N PHE A 297 -4.34 4.79 -17.14
CA PHE A 297 -5.28 4.77 -16.02
C PHE A 297 -5.32 3.39 -15.33
N SER A 298 -5.38 2.31 -16.10
CA SER A 298 -5.35 0.94 -15.55
C SER A 298 -4.06 0.68 -14.78
N LYS A 299 -2.91 0.98 -15.37
CA LYS A 299 -1.60 0.80 -14.71
C LYS A 299 -1.46 1.62 -13.44
N ALA A 300 -1.91 2.86 -13.45
CA ALA A 300 -1.86 3.73 -12.28
C ALA A 300 -2.73 3.20 -11.13
N LYS A 301 -3.83 2.52 -11.45
CA LYS A 301 -4.65 1.79 -10.47
C LYS A 301 -3.96 0.52 -9.98
N GLU A 302 -3.45 -0.29 -10.89
CA GLU A 302 -2.79 -1.58 -10.57
C GLU A 302 -1.52 -1.42 -9.74
N SER A 303 -0.78 -0.31 -9.94
CA SER A 303 0.42 0.01 -9.17
C SER A 303 0.13 0.67 -7.82
N TYR A 304 -1.15 0.83 -7.46
CA TYR A 304 -1.58 1.61 -6.31
C TYR A 304 -1.09 3.06 -6.37
N PHE A 305 -0.80 3.65 -7.54
CA PHE A 305 -0.40 5.06 -7.64
C PHE A 305 -1.60 6.00 -7.48
N SER A 306 -2.70 5.68 -8.15
CA SER A 306 -3.93 6.47 -8.13
C SER A 306 -5.19 5.63 -8.18
N TYR A 307 -6.29 6.16 -7.66
CA TYR A 307 -7.60 5.52 -7.62
C TYR A 307 -8.62 6.40 -8.32
N PHE A 308 -9.58 5.76 -8.98
CA PHE A 308 -10.63 6.44 -9.74
C PHE A 308 -11.98 5.96 -9.22
N VAL A 309 -12.66 6.83 -8.49
CA VAL A 309 -13.93 6.56 -7.83
C VAL A 309 -15.08 6.94 -8.75
N GLU A 310 -15.97 5.99 -9.01
CA GLU A 310 -17.14 6.20 -9.85
C GLU A 310 -18.23 6.99 -9.10
N GLU A 311 -19.10 7.65 -9.84
CA GLU A 311 -20.33 8.20 -9.27
C GLU A 311 -21.25 7.07 -8.81
N PHE A 312 -21.97 7.27 -7.70
CA PHE A 312 -22.98 6.33 -7.26
C PHE A 312 -24.18 6.38 -8.21
N ASP A 313 -24.27 5.39 -9.09
CA ASP A 313 -25.46 5.11 -9.90
C ASP A 313 -25.65 3.57 -9.98
N LYS A 314 -26.91 3.12 -10.02
CA LYS A 314 -27.23 1.70 -10.18
C LYS A 314 -26.92 1.19 -11.59
N SER A 315 -26.93 2.08 -12.58
CA SER A 315 -26.59 1.78 -13.98
C SER A 315 -25.07 1.77 -14.15
N GLU A 316 -24.53 0.59 -14.45
CA GLU A 316 -23.10 0.46 -14.78
C GLU A 316 -22.70 1.34 -15.96
N SER A 317 -23.51 1.41 -17.01
CA SER A 317 -23.24 2.24 -18.19
C SER A 317 -23.06 3.71 -17.82
N LYS A 318 -23.90 4.25 -16.91
CA LYS A 318 -23.74 5.62 -16.42
C LYS A 318 -22.46 5.79 -15.61
N ARG A 319 -22.16 4.85 -14.70
CA ARG A 319 -20.92 4.89 -13.90
C ARG A 319 -19.65 4.88 -14.75
N LYS A 320 -19.65 4.16 -15.88
CA LYS A 320 -18.49 4.10 -16.79
C LYS A 320 -18.29 5.38 -17.61
N VAL A 321 -19.36 6.11 -17.92
CA VAL A 321 -19.33 7.32 -18.75
C VAL A 321 -19.12 8.59 -17.91
N ASN A 322 -19.68 8.64 -16.70
CA ASN A 322 -19.56 9.80 -15.84
C ASN A 322 -18.10 10.05 -15.43
N PRO A 323 -17.74 11.31 -15.12
CA PRO A 323 -16.44 11.64 -14.55
C PRO A 323 -16.13 10.76 -13.34
N LYS A 324 -14.85 10.51 -13.10
CA LYS A 324 -14.39 9.79 -11.92
C LYS A 324 -13.74 10.77 -10.97
N LYS A 325 -13.93 10.58 -9.66
CA LYS A 325 -13.18 11.32 -8.65
C LYS A 325 -11.79 10.68 -8.51
N LEU A 326 -10.74 11.47 -8.73
CA LEU A 326 -9.35 11.01 -8.70
C LEU A 326 -8.77 11.12 -7.28
N TYR A 327 -8.11 10.07 -6.81
CA TYR A 327 -7.30 10.10 -5.59
C TYR A 327 -5.90 9.55 -5.88
N VAL A 328 -4.90 10.01 -5.15
CA VAL A 328 -3.53 9.48 -5.18
C VAL A 328 -3.26 8.71 -3.90
N VAL A 329 -2.38 7.72 -3.95
CA VAL A 329 -2.05 6.89 -2.77
C VAL A 329 -1.45 7.67 -1.63
N ASP A 330 -0.77 8.77 -1.94
CA ASP A 330 -0.10 9.61 -0.97
C ASP A 330 -0.02 11.05 -1.49
N THR A 331 -0.40 12.01 -0.65
CA THR A 331 -0.44 13.44 -0.99
C THR A 331 0.95 14.08 -1.04
N GLY A 332 1.98 13.43 -0.49
CA GLY A 332 3.36 13.88 -0.52
C GLY A 332 3.92 14.05 -1.94
N TYR A 333 3.35 13.37 -2.94
CA TYR A 333 3.70 13.60 -4.34
C TYR A 333 3.43 15.03 -4.81
N SER A 334 2.35 15.66 -4.32
CA SER A 334 2.04 17.05 -4.67
C SER A 334 3.15 18.00 -4.23
N THR A 335 3.67 17.78 -3.02
CA THR A 335 4.80 18.53 -2.46
C THR A 335 6.09 18.24 -3.21
N ALA A 336 6.34 16.97 -3.55
CA ALA A 336 7.54 16.55 -4.30
C ALA A 336 7.64 17.20 -5.69
N LEU A 337 6.49 17.48 -6.32
CA LEU A 337 6.39 18.13 -7.62
C LEU A 337 6.30 19.66 -7.54
N GLY A 338 6.27 20.24 -6.33
CA GLY A 338 6.21 21.69 -6.13
C GLY A 338 4.84 22.30 -6.43
N TYR A 339 3.76 21.53 -6.36
CA TYR A 339 2.40 22.06 -6.51
C TYR A 339 1.90 22.77 -5.26
N GLU A 340 0.98 23.71 -5.45
CA GLU A 340 0.33 24.42 -4.36
C GLU A 340 -0.44 23.45 -3.46
N PHE A 341 -0.15 23.51 -2.15
CA PHE A 341 -0.78 22.63 -1.18
C PHE A 341 -2.18 23.12 -0.84
N SER A 342 -3.17 22.29 -1.18
CA SER A 342 -4.55 22.49 -0.77
C SER A 342 -4.90 21.53 0.37
N ILE A 343 -5.10 22.09 1.57
CA ILE A 343 -5.45 21.30 2.75
C ILE A 343 -6.78 20.55 2.56
N SER A 344 -7.80 21.18 1.96
CA SER A 344 -9.11 20.55 1.73
C SER A 344 -8.99 19.33 0.82
N ARG A 345 -8.24 19.43 -0.28
CA ARG A 345 -7.98 18.30 -1.18
C ARG A 345 -7.18 17.21 -0.47
N ALA A 346 -6.15 17.58 0.29
CA ALA A 346 -5.34 16.61 1.02
C ALA A 346 -6.15 15.86 2.09
N MET A 347 -7.05 16.55 2.81
CA MET A 347 -7.98 15.94 3.77
C MET A 347 -8.90 14.93 3.07
N GLU A 348 -9.53 15.32 1.97
CA GLU A 348 -10.43 14.45 1.21
C GLU A 348 -9.69 13.19 0.72
N ASN A 349 -8.48 13.35 0.17
CA ASN A 349 -7.64 12.24 -0.25
C ASN A 349 -7.24 11.32 0.93
N ALA A 350 -6.89 11.89 2.08
CA ALA A 350 -6.55 11.11 3.27
C ALA A 350 -7.75 10.30 3.79
N VAL A 351 -8.96 10.88 3.77
CA VAL A 351 -10.20 10.17 4.10
C VAL A 351 -10.42 8.99 3.16
N PHE A 352 -10.25 9.20 1.84
CA PHE A 352 -10.39 8.12 0.88
C PHE A 352 -9.44 6.94 1.15
N ILE A 353 -8.14 7.21 1.35
CA ILE A 353 -7.16 6.15 1.64
C ILE A 353 -7.47 5.44 2.95
N GLU A 354 -7.94 6.17 3.96
CA GLU A 354 -8.36 5.56 5.21
C GLU A 354 -9.62 4.69 5.05
N LEU A 355 -10.61 5.09 4.26
CA LEU A 355 -11.77 4.24 3.95
C LEU A 355 -11.34 2.90 3.33
N LEU A 356 -10.39 2.93 2.40
CA LEU A 356 -9.83 1.71 1.83
C LEU A 356 -9.12 0.84 2.88
N ARG A 357 -8.34 1.48 3.77
CA ARG A 357 -7.62 0.82 4.86
C ARG A 357 -8.56 0.12 5.83
N ARG A 358 -9.72 0.71 6.11
CA ARG A 358 -10.79 0.12 6.96
C ARG A 358 -11.56 -0.99 6.27
N GLY A 359 -11.26 -1.28 5.00
CA GLY A 359 -11.82 -2.41 4.27
C GLY A 359 -13.07 -2.06 3.47
N TYR A 360 -13.46 -0.79 3.37
CA TYR A 360 -14.55 -0.38 2.48
C TYR A 360 -14.12 -0.55 1.02
N LYS A 361 -14.76 -1.49 0.32
CA LYS A 361 -14.50 -1.78 -1.10
C LYS A 361 -15.43 -1.06 -2.06
N GLU A 362 -16.61 -0.66 -1.59
CA GLU A 362 -17.59 0.09 -2.36
C GLU A 362 -17.64 1.54 -1.86
N VAL A 363 -16.77 2.36 -2.44
CA VAL A 363 -16.72 3.80 -2.19
C VAL A 363 -16.99 4.51 -3.51
N TYR A 364 -17.97 5.40 -3.51
CA TYR A 364 -18.40 6.22 -4.65
C TYR A 364 -18.38 7.70 -4.25
N TYR A 365 -18.53 8.60 -5.21
CA TYR A 365 -18.98 9.97 -4.92
C TYR A 365 -20.44 10.13 -5.38
N TRP A 366 -21.12 11.21 -4.99
CA TRP A 366 -22.46 11.48 -5.52
C TRP A 366 -22.61 12.93 -5.96
N LYS A 367 -23.34 13.17 -7.05
CA LYS A 367 -23.57 14.52 -7.59
C LYS A 367 -25.06 14.77 -7.84
N GLY A 368 -25.65 15.62 -7.02
CA GLY A 368 -26.93 16.26 -7.29
C GLY A 368 -26.73 17.72 -7.66
N LYS A 369 -27.45 18.62 -6.97
CA LYS A 369 -27.16 20.06 -7.05
C LYS A 369 -25.79 20.37 -6.46
N ARG A 370 -25.41 19.64 -5.41
CA ARG A 370 -24.09 19.67 -4.78
C ARG A 370 -23.47 18.27 -4.76
N GLU A 371 -22.15 18.25 -4.59
CA GLU A 371 -21.39 17.00 -4.47
C GLU A 371 -21.45 16.48 -3.03
N VAL A 372 -21.40 15.17 -2.88
CA VAL A 372 -21.02 14.49 -1.64
C VAL A 372 -19.77 13.67 -1.97
N ASP A 373 -18.69 13.90 -1.21
CA ASP A 373 -17.37 13.36 -1.53
C ASP A 373 -17.35 11.82 -1.51
N PHE A 374 -18.02 11.22 -0.52
CA PHE A 374 -18.10 9.77 -0.38
C PHE A 374 -19.51 9.25 -0.08
N VAL A 375 -19.92 8.26 -0.87
CA VAL A 375 -20.99 7.33 -0.58
C VAL A 375 -20.36 5.97 -0.35
N VAL A 376 -20.39 5.52 0.90
CA VAL A 376 -19.93 4.17 1.26
C VAL A 376 -21.13 3.24 1.16
N SER A 377 -20.97 2.13 0.45
CA SER A 377 -22.03 1.11 0.32
C SER A 377 -21.56 -0.28 0.70
N LYS A 378 -22.55 -1.17 0.85
CA LYS A 378 -22.34 -2.61 1.01
C LYS A 378 -23.34 -3.31 0.11
N ASN A 379 -22.87 -4.16 -0.80
CA ASN A 379 -23.72 -4.84 -1.79
C ASN A 379 -24.57 -3.83 -2.59
N PHE A 380 -23.97 -2.74 -3.06
CA PHE A 380 -24.62 -1.61 -3.74
C PHE A 380 -25.72 -0.90 -2.95
N THR A 381 -25.82 -1.13 -1.64
CA THR A 381 -26.73 -0.41 -0.75
C THR A 381 -25.92 0.65 0.01
N PRO A 382 -26.15 1.95 -0.24
CA PRO A 382 -25.52 3.02 0.50
C PRO A 382 -25.78 2.88 2.01
N ILE A 383 -24.71 2.88 2.81
CA ILE A 383 -24.77 2.73 4.27
C ILE A 383 -24.39 4.00 5.00
N THR A 384 -23.51 4.84 4.45
CA THR A 384 -23.17 6.13 5.05
C THR A 384 -22.70 7.13 3.99
N LEU A 385 -22.96 8.40 4.26
CA LEU A 385 -22.51 9.54 3.44
C LEU A 385 -21.43 10.31 4.22
N ILE A 386 -20.35 10.70 3.54
CA ILE A 386 -19.27 11.47 4.15
C ILE A 386 -18.96 12.68 3.29
N GLN A 387 -19.00 13.86 3.91
CA GLN A 387 -18.50 15.12 3.34
C GLN A 387 -17.23 15.52 4.07
N VAL A 388 -16.22 16.00 3.36
CA VAL A 388 -14.98 16.52 3.93
C VAL A 388 -14.93 18.03 3.70
N THR A 389 -14.60 18.78 4.75
CA THR A 389 -14.54 20.25 4.65
C THR A 389 -13.50 20.84 5.59
N TYR A 390 -12.82 21.92 5.16
CA TYR A 390 -11.88 22.62 6.03
C TYR A 390 -12.64 23.59 6.96
N ALA A 391 -13.14 23.05 8.08
CA ALA A 391 -13.84 23.81 9.12
C ALA A 391 -13.10 23.74 10.47
N THR A 392 -12.84 24.90 11.08
CA THR A 392 -12.25 25.06 12.41
C THR A 392 -13.32 25.32 13.48
N ASP A 393 -14.16 26.33 13.26
CA ASP A 393 -15.07 26.85 14.29
C ASP A 393 -16.55 26.62 13.94
N LYS A 394 -16.86 26.59 12.65
CA LYS A 394 -18.21 26.33 12.14
C LYS A 394 -18.15 25.63 10.79
N VAL A 395 -19.13 24.79 10.53
CA VAL A 395 -19.39 24.25 9.20
C VAL A 395 -20.40 25.17 8.52
N GLU A 396 -20.09 25.63 7.32
CA GLU A 396 -21.02 26.43 6.54
C GLU A 396 -22.23 25.59 6.13
N GLU A 397 -23.44 26.16 6.18
CA GLU A 397 -24.67 25.43 5.83
C GLU A 397 -24.60 24.80 4.43
N ARG A 398 -23.84 25.44 3.54
CA ARG A 398 -23.66 24.98 2.17
C ARG A 398 -23.03 23.57 2.09
N GLU A 399 -22.22 23.21 3.07
CA GLU A 399 -21.56 21.89 3.16
C GLU A 399 -22.56 20.78 3.53
N THR A 400 -23.73 21.14 4.06
CA THR A 400 -24.79 20.18 4.44
C THR A 400 -25.79 19.90 3.32
N GLU A 401 -25.94 20.83 2.36
CA GLU A 401 -26.99 20.74 1.33
C GLU A 401 -26.84 19.47 0.47
N GLY A 402 -25.61 19.12 0.08
CA GLY A 402 -25.32 17.91 -0.71
C GLY A 402 -25.70 16.63 0.05
N ILE A 403 -25.30 16.54 1.32
CA ILE A 403 -25.67 15.40 2.18
C ILE A 403 -27.19 15.30 2.30
N LEU A 404 -27.89 16.38 2.63
CA LEU A 404 -29.34 16.35 2.84
C LEU A 404 -30.10 15.91 1.58
N GLU A 405 -29.66 16.40 0.41
CA GLU A 405 -30.21 15.95 -0.87
C GLU A 405 -29.95 14.45 -1.11
N ALA A 406 -28.70 14.00 -0.89
CA ALA A 406 -28.30 12.62 -1.06
C ALA A 406 -29.01 11.66 -0.09
N LYS A 407 -29.19 12.02 1.19
CA LYS A 407 -29.94 11.22 2.19
C LYS A 407 -31.34 10.93 1.70
N SER A 408 -32.04 11.95 1.21
CA SER A 408 -33.40 11.82 0.67
C SER A 408 -33.45 10.93 -0.58
N ARG A 409 -32.55 11.15 -1.53
CA ARG A 409 -32.52 10.44 -2.82
C ARG A 409 -32.07 8.98 -2.69
N LEU A 410 -31.05 8.74 -1.88
CA LEU A 410 -30.42 7.43 -1.71
C LEU A 410 -31.02 6.63 -0.55
N LYS A 411 -31.88 7.25 0.27
CA LYS A 411 -32.51 6.67 1.47
C LYS A 411 -31.47 6.16 2.48
N VAL A 412 -30.58 7.06 2.89
CA VAL A 412 -29.49 6.78 3.84
C VAL A 412 -29.65 7.64 5.07
N ASP A 413 -29.66 7.00 6.24
CA ASP A 413 -29.82 7.70 7.52
C ASP A 413 -28.48 8.13 8.13
N SER A 414 -27.42 7.33 7.93
CA SER A 414 -26.09 7.65 8.46
C SER A 414 -25.37 8.67 7.57
N SER A 415 -24.82 9.70 8.21
CA SER A 415 -24.05 10.75 7.55
C SER A 415 -23.04 11.37 8.50
N LEU A 416 -21.86 11.73 7.98
CA LEU A 416 -20.76 12.32 8.74
C LEU A 416 -20.14 13.49 7.96
N ILE A 417 -19.80 14.56 8.67
CA ILE A 417 -18.96 15.63 8.15
C ILE A 417 -17.59 15.51 8.81
N ILE A 418 -16.55 15.31 8.02
CA ILE A 418 -15.17 15.30 8.49
C ILE A 418 -14.61 16.72 8.33
N THR A 419 -14.20 17.31 9.43
CA THR A 419 -13.75 18.71 9.50
C THR A 419 -12.25 18.80 9.75
N TRP A 420 -11.68 20.02 9.71
CA TRP A 420 -10.29 20.19 10.12
C TRP A 420 -10.16 20.04 11.64
N ASP A 421 -10.96 20.79 12.39
CA ASP A 421 -10.90 20.80 13.86
C ASP A 421 -12.24 21.06 14.57
N TYR A 422 -13.34 21.25 13.83
CA TYR A 422 -14.67 21.45 14.39
C TYR A 422 -15.34 20.13 14.81
N GLU A 423 -15.83 20.04 16.04
CA GLU A 423 -16.66 18.93 16.53
C GLU A 423 -18.04 19.43 16.95
N GLY A 424 -19.10 18.76 16.50
CA GLY A 424 -20.46 19.17 16.82
C GLY A 424 -21.52 18.48 15.97
N GLU A 425 -22.68 19.12 15.84
CA GLU A 425 -23.78 18.65 15.01
C GLU A 425 -24.36 19.82 14.21
N VAL A 426 -24.60 19.60 12.92
CA VAL A 426 -25.07 20.63 11.99
C VAL A 426 -26.22 20.06 11.17
N LYS A 427 -27.43 20.59 11.36
CA LYS A 427 -28.67 20.11 10.71
C LYS A 427 -28.90 18.60 10.85
N GLY A 428 -28.68 18.04 12.05
CA GLY A 428 -28.87 16.61 12.29
C GLY A 428 -27.71 15.72 11.82
N ILE A 429 -26.59 16.32 11.37
CA ILE A 429 -25.43 15.60 10.85
C ILE A 429 -24.26 15.80 11.81
N LYS A 430 -23.67 14.69 12.27
CA LYS A 430 -22.48 14.73 13.13
C LYS A 430 -21.29 15.29 12.37
N ALA A 431 -20.56 16.21 12.98
CA ALA A 431 -19.29 16.74 12.50
C ALA A 431 -18.15 16.28 13.43
N LEU A 432 -17.07 15.74 12.85
CA LEU A 432 -15.95 15.17 13.59
C LEU A 432 -14.61 15.66 13.00
N PRO A 433 -13.65 16.11 13.84
CA PRO A 433 -12.32 16.48 13.37
C PRO A 433 -11.60 15.32 12.69
N LEU A 434 -10.88 15.61 11.61
CA LEU A 434 -10.14 14.62 10.82
C LEU A 434 -9.16 13.82 11.68
N TRP A 435 -8.35 14.48 12.52
CA TRP A 435 -7.40 13.78 13.40
C TRP A 435 -8.10 12.79 14.33
N LYS A 436 -9.29 13.14 14.84
CA LYS A 436 -10.06 12.30 15.76
C LYS A 436 -10.64 11.10 15.02
N TRP A 437 -11.17 11.32 13.82
CA TRP A 437 -11.66 10.26 12.95
C TRP A 437 -10.54 9.31 12.51
N LEU A 438 -9.38 9.81 12.11
CA LEU A 438 -8.23 8.97 11.72
C LEU A 438 -7.65 8.13 12.88
N LEU A 439 -7.86 8.57 14.13
CA LEU A 439 -7.37 7.87 15.32
C LEU A 439 -8.39 6.95 15.97
N SER A 440 -9.69 7.06 15.64
CA SER A 440 -10.72 6.14 16.15
C SER A 440 -10.49 4.72 15.64
N GLN A 441 -10.71 3.71 16.49
CA GLN A 441 -10.92 2.34 16.02
C GLN A 441 -12.39 2.24 15.60
N GLU A 442 -12.67 1.67 14.42
CA GLU A 442 -14.03 1.21 14.15
C GLU A 442 -14.32 0.02 15.06
N GLU A 443 -15.47 0.06 15.73
CA GLU A 443 -16.01 -1.03 16.57
C GLU A 443 -16.46 -2.22 15.72
#